data_AF-A0A3C0Z8U9-F1
#
_entry.id   AF-A0A3C0Z8U9-F1
#
_cell.length_a   1.000
_cell.length_b   1.000
_cell.length_c   1.000
_cell.angle_alpha   90.00
_cell.angle_beta   90.00
_cell.angle_gamma   90.00
#
_symmetry.space_group_name_H-M   'P 1'
#
loop_
_entity.id
_entity.type
_entity.pdbx_description
1 polymer ?
#
loop_
_entity_poly.entity_id
_entity_poly.type
_entity_poly.pdbx_seq_one_letter_code
_entity_poly.pdbx_strand_id
1 'polypeptide(L)'
;CALPICSAELLKKVDYVLLETNDGNLHLEQALQVIKAKKPLFIDKPIANSYADAFKIFEAARKYGCPIFSSSSLRYITGLQEVDRTKVIGADVYCPAVTEPSHKDLYWYGIHGVEMLFALMGSGCLSVKTVQEQGTSFYVGNWADGRIASLRGIREGKDDFGGTVFLKDQIVHLGQFMGYGPLLDKILPFFETGVSPVDEKETLAICAFIDAAEESKLNGGKTVLLQK
;
A
#
# COMPACT_ATOMS: atom_id res chain seq x y z
N CYS A 1 -4.88 -25.37 10.20
CA CYS A 1 -3.46 -25.57 10.58
C CYS A 1 -2.60 -24.59 9.81
N ALA A 2 -2.34 -23.41 10.39
CA ALA A 2 -1.28 -22.53 9.88
C ALA A 2 0.05 -23.16 10.30
N LEU A 3 0.78 -23.76 9.37
CA LEU A 3 2.20 -24.02 9.59
C LEU A 3 2.86 -22.66 9.78
N PRO A 4 3.70 -22.44 10.81
CA PRO A 4 4.44 -21.19 10.91
C PRO A 4 5.38 -21.11 9.71
N ILE A 5 5.00 -20.27 8.74
CA ILE A 5 5.75 -20.01 7.49
C ILE A 5 7.19 -19.57 7.83
N CYS A 6 7.41 -19.01 9.01
CA CYS A 6 8.71 -18.65 9.55
C CYS A 6 9.07 -19.46 10.81
N SER A 7 9.22 -20.78 10.68
CA SER A 7 9.75 -21.58 11.80
C SER A 7 11.10 -21.05 12.29
N ALA A 8 11.36 -21.14 13.60
CA ALA A 8 12.65 -20.74 14.19
C ALA A 8 13.84 -21.46 13.53
N GLU A 9 13.63 -22.66 12.97
CA GLU A 9 14.64 -23.40 12.23
C GLU A 9 14.93 -22.81 10.85
N LEU A 10 13.92 -22.29 10.15
CA LEU A 10 14.11 -21.59 8.88
C LEU A 10 14.89 -20.28 9.08
N LEU A 11 14.54 -19.51 10.11
CA LEU A 11 15.19 -18.22 10.43
C LEU A 11 16.70 -18.35 10.72
N LYS A 12 17.18 -19.53 11.13
CA LYS A 12 18.61 -19.82 11.30
C LYS A 12 19.34 -20.07 9.98
N LYS A 13 18.62 -20.36 8.90
CA LYS A 13 19.17 -20.78 7.59
C LYS A 13 19.09 -19.70 6.51
N VAL A 14 18.48 -18.56 6.82
CA VAL A 14 18.26 -17.48 5.84
C VAL A 14 18.83 -16.17 6.36
N ASP A 15 19.27 -15.32 5.43
CA ASP A 15 19.76 -13.98 5.73
C ASP A 15 18.63 -12.95 5.74
N TYR A 16 17.61 -13.16 4.90
CA TYR A 16 16.49 -12.25 4.66
C TYR A 16 15.17 -13.01 4.57
N VAL A 17 14.05 -12.32 4.73
CA VAL A 17 12.71 -12.90 4.60
C VAL A 17 11.84 -12.04 3.69
N LEU A 18 11.19 -12.72 2.74
CA LEU A 18 10.04 -12.19 2.01
C LEU A 18 8.79 -12.83 2.61
N LEU A 19 7.92 -12.01 3.19
CA LEU A 19 6.65 -12.45 3.74
C LEU A 19 5.55 -12.21 2.70
N GLU A 20 5.28 -13.26 1.92
CA GLU A 20 4.33 -13.27 0.79
C GLU A 20 3.01 -13.97 1.17
N THR A 21 2.62 -13.92 2.44
CA THR A 21 1.31 -14.48 2.84
C THR A 21 0.22 -13.59 2.26
N ASN A 22 -0.73 -14.13 1.50
CA ASN A 22 -1.79 -13.29 0.93
C ASN A 22 -2.71 -12.69 2.01
N ASP A 23 -2.90 -13.40 3.12
CA ASP A 23 -3.76 -12.94 4.22
C ASP A 23 -3.02 -11.96 5.15
N GLY A 24 -3.26 -10.68 4.92
CA GLY A 24 -2.71 -9.58 5.74
C GLY A 24 -3.13 -9.59 7.22
N ASN A 25 -4.13 -10.39 7.64
CA ASN A 25 -4.47 -10.54 9.06
C ASN A 25 -3.39 -11.31 9.84
N LEU A 26 -2.59 -12.13 9.16
CA LEU A 26 -1.55 -12.95 9.77
C LEU A 26 -0.20 -12.22 9.88
N HIS A 27 -0.04 -11.11 9.17
CA HIS A 27 1.25 -10.44 9.00
C HIS A 27 1.85 -9.94 10.30
N LEU A 28 1.05 -9.41 11.25
CA LEU A 28 1.58 -8.96 12.54
C LEU A 28 2.25 -10.11 13.29
N GLU A 29 1.56 -11.24 13.44
CA GLU A 29 2.10 -12.40 14.15
C GLU A 29 3.36 -12.92 13.47
N GLN A 30 3.33 -13.06 12.14
CA GLN A 30 4.43 -13.60 11.34
C GLN A 30 5.65 -12.65 11.34
N ALA A 31 5.43 -11.35 11.11
CA ALA A 31 6.49 -10.34 11.10
C ALA A 31 7.19 -10.24 12.45
N LEU A 32 6.47 -10.35 13.56
CA LEU A 32 7.07 -10.32 14.90
C LEU A 32 8.08 -11.46 15.13
N GLN A 33 7.90 -12.62 14.49
CA GLN A 33 8.86 -13.72 14.57
C GLN A 33 10.18 -13.35 13.88
N VAL A 34 10.09 -12.79 12.66
CA VAL A 34 11.24 -12.35 11.85
C VAL A 34 11.96 -11.17 12.50
N ILE A 35 11.22 -10.16 12.94
CA ILE A 35 11.74 -8.94 13.57
C ILE A 35 12.54 -9.26 14.83
N LYS A 36 12.06 -10.19 15.67
CA LYS A 36 12.79 -10.64 16.87
C LYS A 36 14.09 -11.39 16.52
N ALA A 37 14.13 -12.06 15.37
CA ALA A 37 15.33 -12.67 14.83
C ALA A 37 16.25 -11.66 14.10
N LYS A 38 15.83 -10.39 13.98
CA LYS A 38 16.57 -9.28 13.35
C LYS A 38 16.98 -9.56 11.92
N LYS A 39 16.15 -10.28 11.17
CA LYS A 39 16.36 -10.54 9.74
C LYS A 39 15.67 -9.45 8.93
N PRO A 40 16.37 -8.76 8.00
CA PRO A 40 15.71 -7.80 7.12
C PRO A 40 14.48 -8.41 6.45
N LEU A 41 13.39 -7.67 6.48
CA LEU A 41 12.07 -8.19 6.18
C LEU A 41 11.40 -7.35 5.09
N PHE A 42 11.05 -7.97 3.98
CA PHE A 42 10.06 -7.44 3.06
C PHE A 42 8.71 -8.10 3.36
N ILE A 43 7.65 -7.31 3.48
CA ILE A 43 6.27 -7.82 3.59
C ILE A 43 5.53 -7.40 2.32
N ASP A 44 5.04 -8.35 1.53
CA ASP A 44 4.19 -7.99 0.39
C ASP A 44 2.91 -7.31 0.87
N LYS A 45 2.33 -6.49 0.00
CA LYS A 45 1.13 -5.74 0.36
C LYS A 45 -0.06 -6.69 0.66
N PRO A 46 -0.94 -6.33 1.61
CA PRO A 46 -0.80 -5.21 2.53
C PRO A 46 0.19 -5.54 3.66
N ILE A 47 0.88 -4.54 4.23
CA ILE A 47 1.72 -4.77 5.42
C ILE A 47 0.92 -5.38 6.59
N ALA A 48 -0.36 -5.00 6.71
CA ALA A 48 -1.36 -5.57 7.61
C ALA A 48 -2.76 -5.18 7.14
N ASN A 49 -3.81 -5.86 7.63
CA ASN A 49 -5.22 -5.53 7.36
C ASN A 49 -5.78 -4.41 8.29
N SER A 50 -4.93 -3.59 8.90
CA SER A 50 -5.32 -2.41 9.69
C SER A 50 -4.16 -1.47 9.92
N TYR A 51 -4.43 -0.17 10.13
CA TYR A 51 -3.41 0.79 10.57
C TYR A 51 -2.78 0.37 11.91
N ALA A 52 -3.60 -0.06 12.86
CA ALA A 52 -3.14 -0.41 14.20
C ALA A 52 -2.09 -1.54 14.17
N ASP A 53 -2.27 -2.56 13.33
CA ASP A 53 -1.33 -3.67 13.24
C ASP A 53 -0.10 -3.31 12.39
N ALA A 54 -0.28 -2.51 11.32
CA ALA A 54 0.84 -1.94 10.57
C ALA A 54 1.75 -1.10 11.49
N PHE A 55 1.15 -0.27 12.36
CA PHE A 55 1.88 0.53 13.34
C PHE A 55 2.66 -0.34 14.31
N LYS A 56 2.06 -1.41 14.86
CA LYS A 56 2.76 -2.35 15.75
C LYS A 56 3.92 -3.06 15.05
N ILE A 57 3.79 -3.40 13.76
CA ILE A 57 4.88 -3.99 12.97
C ILE A 57 6.06 -3.01 12.90
N PHE A 58 5.83 -1.77 12.47
CA PHE A 58 6.89 -0.76 12.36
C PHE A 58 7.47 -0.39 13.74
N GLU A 59 6.64 -0.31 14.79
CA GLU A 59 7.09 -0.09 16.16
C GLU A 59 8.04 -1.20 16.63
N ALA A 60 7.67 -2.46 16.38
CA ALA A 60 8.54 -3.59 16.69
C ALA A 60 9.83 -3.52 15.88
N ALA A 61 9.76 -3.23 14.58
CA ALA A 61 10.93 -3.10 13.72
C ALA A 61 11.92 -2.05 14.25
N ARG A 62 11.43 -0.86 14.61
CA ARG A 62 12.23 0.19 15.27
C ARG A 62 12.82 -0.29 16.60
N LYS A 63 12.02 -0.93 17.45
CA LYS A 63 12.46 -1.43 18.76
C LYS A 63 13.59 -2.47 18.66
N TYR A 64 13.51 -3.37 17.68
CA TYR A 64 14.50 -4.44 17.51
C TYR A 64 15.65 -4.07 16.56
N GLY A 65 15.59 -2.90 15.91
CA GLY A 65 16.56 -2.47 14.90
C GLY A 65 16.53 -3.33 13.65
N CYS A 66 15.34 -3.79 13.25
CA CYS A 66 15.14 -4.65 12.09
C CYS A 66 14.76 -3.80 10.87
N PRO A 67 15.54 -3.82 9.77
CA PRO A 67 15.12 -3.19 8.52
C PRO A 67 13.83 -3.84 8.00
N ILE A 68 12.88 -3.01 7.58
CA ILE A 68 11.60 -3.48 7.05
C ILE A 68 11.05 -2.50 6.00
N PHE A 69 10.40 -3.03 4.96
CA PHE A 69 9.48 -2.25 4.15
C PHE A 69 8.37 -3.13 3.54
N SER A 70 7.33 -2.48 3.04
CA SER A 70 6.25 -3.09 2.28
C SER A 70 5.96 -2.22 1.05
N SER A 71 5.53 -2.85 -0.04
CA SER A 71 5.26 -2.14 -1.29
C SER A 71 4.43 -3.00 -2.22
N SER A 72 3.51 -2.36 -2.94
CA SER A 72 2.97 -2.94 -4.17
C SER A 72 3.95 -2.84 -5.34
N SER A 73 3.93 -3.82 -6.24
CA SER A 73 4.59 -3.73 -7.55
C SER A 73 3.98 -2.64 -8.45
N LEU A 74 2.75 -2.21 -8.17
CA LEU A 74 2.03 -1.18 -8.93
C LEU A 74 2.57 0.23 -8.70
N ARG A 75 3.43 0.42 -7.69
CA ARG A 75 4.24 1.64 -7.57
C ARG A 75 5.21 1.80 -8.74
N TYR A 76 5.48 0.75 -9.51
CA TYR A 76 6.43 0.73 -10.63
C TYR A 76 5.73 0.50 -11.99
N ILE A 77 4.44 0.81 -12.08
CA ILE A 77 3.72 0.84 -13.36
C ILE A 77 4.37 1.86 -14.31
N THR A 78 4.30 1.58 -15.61
CA THR A 78 4.89 2.45 -16.64
C THR A 78 4.36 3.88 -16.52
N GLY A 79 5.23 4.87 -16.69
CA GLY A 79 4.92 6.29 -16.56
C GLY A 79 4.99 6.83 -15.13
N LEU A 80 4.74 6.03 -14.09
CA LEU A 80 4.80 6.51 -12.70
C LEU A 80 6.24 6.87 -12.29
N GLN A 81 7.22 6.04 -12.68
CA GLN A 81 8.63 6.22 -12.32
C GLN A 81 9.27 7.48 -12.93
N GLU A 82 8.67 8.04 -13.98
CA GLU A 82 9.15 9.24 -14.67
C GLU A 82 8.52 10.53 -14.12
N VAL A 83 7.51 10.40 -13.24
CA VAL A 83 6.81 11.54 -12.66
C VAL A 83 7.65 12.20 -11.58
N ASP A 84 7.98 13.47 -11.79
CA ASP A 84 8.45 14.35 -10.72
C ASP A 84 7.27 14.73 -9.81
N ARG A 85 7.20 14.04 -8.66
CA ARG A 85 6.17 14.25 -7.63
C ARG A 85 6.06 15.69 -7.14
N THR A 86 7.11 16.51 -7.23
CA THR A 86 7.06 17.93 -6.81
C THR A 86 6.23 18.81 -7.75
N LYS A 87 5.95 18.31 -8.96
CA LYS A 87 5.12 18.98 -9.97
C LYS A 87 3.69 18.47 -10.02
N VAL A 88 3.36 17.37 -9.35
CA VAL A 88 2.02 16.77 -9.36
C VAL A 88 1.03 17.69 -8.64
N ILE A 89 -0.03 18.08 -9.33
CA ILE A 89 -1.14 18.89 -8.78
C ILE A 89 -2.40 18.05 -8.48
N GLY A 90 -2.49 16.83 -9.03
CA GLY A 90 -3.56 15.88 -8.77
C GLY A 90 -3.35 14.58 -9.55
N ALA A 91 -4.14 13.55 -9.23
CA ALA A 91 -4.11 12.27 -9.94
C ALA A 91 -5.46 11.56 -9.87
N ASP A 92 -5.83 10.87 -10.94
CA ASP A 92 -7.00 9.99 -11.00
C ASP A 92 -6.52 8.58 -11.37
N VAL A 93 -6.61 7.65 -10.42
CA VAL A 93 -6.17 6.26 -10.58
C VAL A 93 -7.36 5.33 -10.69
N TYR A 94 -7.22 4.22 -11.41
CA TYR A 94 -8.17 3.11 -11.37
C TYR A 94 -7.45 1.77 -11.20
N CYS A 95 -8.10 0.83 -10.53
CA CYS A 95 -7.62 -0.54 -10.36
C CYS A 95 -8.80 -1.51 -10.17
N PRO A 96 -8.59 -2.83 -10.34
CA PRO A 96 -9.51 -3.81 -9.78
C PRO A 96 -9.56 -3.66 -8.25
N ALA A 97 -10.73 -3.88 -7.65
CA ALA A 97 -10.96 -3.73 -6.22
C ALA A 97 -11.87 -4.84 -5.67
N VAL A 98 -11.57 -6.09 -6.05
CA VAL A 98 -12.26 -7.27 -5.51
C VAL A 98 -12.12 -7.27 -3.98
N THR A 99 -13.20 -7.62 -3.28
CA THR A 99 -13.23 -7.76 -1.81
C THR A 99 -13.16 -9.22 -1.38
N GLU A 100 -12.61 -9.43 -0.20
CA GLU A 100 -12.62 -10.70 0.53
C GLU A 100 -13.27 -10.46 1.89
N PRO A 101 -14.25 -11.27 2.34
CA PRO A 101 -14.95 -11.05 3.62
C PRO A 101 -14.07 -10.95 4.87
N SER A 102 -12.86 -11.54 4.85
CA SER A 102 -11.91 -11.45 5.97
C SER A 102 -11.05 -10.17 5.96
N HIS A 103 -11.15 -9.33 4.92
CA HIS A 103 -10.38 -8.11 4.77
C HIS A 103 -11.25 -6.87 4.73
N LYS A 104 -10.71 -5.78 5.28
CA LYS A 104 -11.33 -4.48 5.20
C LYS A 104 -11.21 -3.96 3.77
N ASP A 105 -12.35 -3.67 3.14
CA ASP A 105 -12.53 -3.14 1.79
C ASP A 105 -11.30 -3.21 0.84
N LEU A 106 -10.50 -2.13 0.78
CA LEU A 106 -9.39 -1.99 -0.16
C LEU A 106 -8.15 -2.83 0.18
N TYR A 107 -7.99 -3.34 1.40
CA TYR A 107 -6.76 -4.07 1.78
C TYR A 107 -6.51 -5.33 0.96
N TRP A 108 -7.57 -5.98 0.44
CA TRP A 108 -7.42 -7.21 -0.33
C TRP A 108 -6.77 -6.97 -1.70
N TYR A 109 -7.45 -6.19 -2.56
CA TYR A 109 -6.98 -5.95 -3.93
C TYR A 109 -6.89 -4.46 -4.29
N GLY A 110 -7.79 -3.63 -3.78
CA GLY A 110 -7.81 -2.20 -4.09
C GLY A 110 -6.58 -1.42 -3.61
N ILE A 111 -5.81 -1.98 -2.68
CA ILE A 111 -4.56 -1.40 -2.17
C ILE A 111 -3.54 -1.13 -3.27
N HIS A 112 -3.58 -1.89 -4.37
CA HIS A 112 -2.76 -1.61 -5.56
C HIS A 112 -2.98 -0.18 -6.09
N GLY A 113 -4.24 0.24 -6.21
CA GLY A 113 -4.58 1.59 -6.63
C GLY A 113 -4.24 2.65 -5.57
N VAL A 114 -4.38 2.32 -4.29
CA VAL A 114 -3.97 3.22 -3.19
C VAL A 114 -2.45 3.43 -3.19
N GLU A 115 -1.67 2.37 -3.41
CA GLU A 115 -0.22 2.43 -3.54
C GLU A 115 0.23 3.30 -4.71
N MET A 116 -0.41 3.18 -5.87
CA MET A 116 -0.17 4.09 -7.00
C MET A 116 -0.48 5.53 -6.63
N LEU A 117 -1.64 5.77 -5.99
CA LEU A 117 -2.08 7.10 -5.59
C LEU A 117 -1.10 7.75 -4.60
N PHE A 118 -0.64 7.00 -3.59
CA PHE A 118 0.31 7.49 -2.60
C PHE A 118 1.73 7.63 -3.14
N ALA A 119 2.16 6.78 -4.08
CA ALA A 119 3.43 6.98 -4.77
C ALA A 119 3.45 8.33 -5.53
N LEU A 120 2.34 8.73 -6.13
CA LEU A 120 2.17 10.00 -6.86
C LEU A 120 1.96 11.22 -5.95
N MET A 121 1.11 11.08 -4.93
CA MET A 121 0.61 12.22 -4.13
C MET A 121 1.32 12.36 -2.78
N GLY A 122 1.75 11.25 -2.22
CA GLY A 122 2.44 11.17 -0.94
C GLY A 122 1.60 10.96 0.29
N SER A 123 2.26 10.91 1.44
CA SER A 123 1.66 10.60 2.75
C SER A 123 0.77 11.71 3.33
N GLY A 124 0.69 12.87 2.67
CA GLY A 124 0.00 14.07 3.20
C GLY A 124 -1.53 14.08 3.08
N CYS A 125 -2.18 12.95 2.85
CA CYS A 125 -3.65 12.89 2.78
C CYS A 125 -4.26 13.21 4.16
N LEU A 126 -5.28 14.05 4.19
CA LEU A 126 -5.98 14.48 5.40
C LEU A 126 -7.33 13.82 5.57
N SER A 127 -8.04 13.62 4.47
CA SER A 127 -9.41 13.09 4.49
C SER A 127 -9.70 12.31 3.24
N VAL A 128 -10.62 11.35 3.34
CA VAL A 128 -11.17 10.62 2.21
C VAL A 128 -12.70 10.62 2.27
N LYS A 129 -13.31 10.68 1.09
CA LYS A 129 -14.74 10.43 0.90
C LYS A 129 -14.92 9.27 -0.06
N THR A 130 -15.76 8.32 0.32
CA THR A 130 -16.12 7.17 -0.51
C THR A 130 -17.52 7.34 -1.09
N VAL A 131 -17.65 7.09 -2.39
CA VAL A 131 -18.93 6.88 -3.08
C VAL A 131 -18.92 5.44 -3.57
N GLN A 132 -19.97 4.69 -3.29
CA GLN A 132 -20.06 3.30 -3.72
C GLN A 132 -21.40 3.08 -4.40
N GLU A 133 -21.35 2.34 -5.50
CA GLU A 133 -22.52 1.83 -6.19
C GLU A 133 -22.28 0.37 -6.62
N GLN A 134 -23.26 -0.26 -7.25
CA GLN A 134 -23.09 -1.63 -7.76
C GLN A 134 -21.87 -1.70 -8.71
N GLY A 135 -20.98 -2.67 -8.45
CA GLY A 135 -19.82 -2.93 -9.30
C GLY A 135 -18.69 -1.90 -9.25
N THR A 136 -18.78 -0.82 -8.47
CA THR A 136 -17.73 0.22 -8.42
C THR A 136 -17.72 0.98 -7.09
N SER A 137 -16.52 1.33 -6.63
CA SER A 137 -16.29 2.31 -5.57
C SER A 137 -15.39 3.43 -6.07
N PHE A 138 -15.64 4.65 -5.62
CA PHE A 138 -14.87 5.84 -5.99
C PHE A 138 -14.46 6.59 -4.72
N TYR A 139 -13.18 6.85 -4.58
CA TYR A 139 -12.56 7.42 -3.39
C TYR A 139 -11.93 8.75 -3.77
N VAL A 140 -12.22 9.81 -3.02
CA VAL A 140 -11.64 11.15 -3.24
C VAL A 140 -10.87 11.55 -1.99
N GLY A 141 -9.57 11.72 -2.13
CA GLY A 141 -8.68 12.15 -1.05
C GLY A 141 -8.31 13.63 -1.18
N ASN A 142 -8.23 14.33 -0.06
CA ASN A 142 -7.73 15.71 0.03
C ASN A 142 -6.39 15.72 0.76
N TRP A 143 -5.37 16.31 0.15
CA TRP A 143 -4.03 16.45 0.72
C TRP A 143 -3.86 17.78 1.46
N ALA A 144 -2.94 17.81 2.42
CA ALA A 144 -2.69 18.96 3.28
C ALA A 144 -2.23 20.22 2.53
N ASP A 145 -1.69 20.05 1.33
CA ASP A 145 -1.26 21.12 0.43
C ASP A 145 -2.38 21.58 -0.53
N GLY A 146 -3.61 21.12 -0.33
CA GLY A 146 -4.78 21.48 -1.13
C GLY A 146 -4.94 20.67 -2.41
N ARG A 147 -4.04 19.73 -2.72
CA ARG A 147 -4.21 18.83 -3.86
C ARG A 147 -5.33 17.82 -3.61
N ILE A 148 -5.97 17.41 -4.69
CA ILE A 148 -7.04 16.41 -4.69
C ILE A 148 -6.62 15.27 -5.62
N ALA A 149 -6.90 14.05 -5.20
CA ALA A 149 -6.68 12.88 -6.05
C ALA A 149 -7.80 11.85 -5.84
N SER A 150 -8.04 11.03 -6.85
CA SER A 150 -9.10 10.04 -6.82
C SER A 150 -8.63 8.63 -7.17
N LEU A 151 -9.38 7.66 -6.66
CA LEU A 151 -9.24 6.24 -6.99
C LEU A 151 -10.60 5.68 -7.40
N ARG A 152 -10.66 5.01 -8.55
CA ARG A 152 -11.77 4.15 -8.96
C ARG A 152 -11.42 2.69 -8.70
N GLY A 153 -12.13 2.05 -7.77
CA GLY A 153 -12.11 0.61 -7.58
C GLY A 153 -13.17 -0.07 -8.46
N ILE A 154 -12.73 -0.88 -9.41
CA ILE A 154 -13.58 -1.63 -10.34
C ILE A 154 -13.86 -3.01 -9.74
N ARG A 155 -15.13 -3.39 -9.60
CA ARG A 155 -15.55 -4.69 -9.02
C ARG A 155 -16.31 -5.55 -10.02
N GLU A 156 -16.94 -4.93 -11.01
CA GLU A 156 -17.64 -5.59 -12.11
C GLU A 156 -17.23 -4.94 -13.44
N GLY A 157 -17.21 -5.74 -14.51
CA GLY A 157 -16.83 -5.30 -15.85
C GLY A 157 -15.35 -5.49 -16.18
N LYS A 158 -14.90 -4.87 -17.28
CA LYS A 158 -13.48 -4.89 -17.67
C LYS A 158 -12.69 -4.01 -16.71
N ASP A 159 -11.66 -4.58 -16.12
CA ASP A 159 -10.72 -3.89 -15.26
C ASP A 159 -9.30 -3.89 -15.86
N ASP A 160 -8.48 -3.00 -15.34
CA ASP A 160 -7.03 -2.90 -15.56
C ASP A 160 -6.48 -1.95 -14.48
N PHE A 161 -5.17 -1.77 -14.46
CA PHE A 161 -4.52 -0.73 -13.66
C PHE A 161 -4.16 0.45 -14.55
N GLY A 162 -4.30 1.65 -14.02
CA GLY A 162 -3.85 2.84 -14.74
C GLY A 162 -4.34 4.12 -14.10
N GLY A 163 -4.22 5.22 -14.82
CA GLY A 163 -4.62 6.51 -14.31
C GLY A 163 -4.08 7.67 -15.14
N THR A 164 -4.49 8.86 -14.74
CA THR A 164 -4.02 10.13 -15.29
C THR A 164 -3.42 10.95 -14.17
N VAL A 165 -2.22 11.45 -14.39
CA VAL A 165 -1.48 12.30 -13.46
C VAL A 165 -1.43 13.70 -14.04
N PHE A 166 -1.85 14.68 -13.26
CA PHE A 166 -1.84 16.09 -13.65
C PHE A 166 -0.62 16.75 -13.04
N LEU A 167 0.33 17.17 -13.87
CA LEU A 167 1.50 17.95 -13.47
C LEU A 167 1.27 19.42 -13.85
N LYS A 168 2.06 20.32 -13.27
CA LYS A 168 2.02 21.76 -13.60
C LYS A 168 2.25 22.07 -15.08
N ASP A 169 3.03 21.23 -15.77
CA ASP A 169 3.51 21.45 -17.14
C ASP A 169 2.97 20.44 -18.15
N GLN A 170 2.39 19.32 -17.73
CA GLN A 170 1.88 18.28 -18.62
C GLN A 170 0.87 17.34 -17.94
N ILE A 171 0.24 16.49 -18.75
CA ILE A 171 -0.60 15.39 -18.29
C ILE A 171 0.10 14.07 -18.68
N VAL A 172 0.25 13.17 -17.72
CA VAL A 172 0.87 11.85 -17.92
C VAL A 172 -0.20 10.77 -17.75
N HIS A 173 -0.28 9.83 -18.69
CA HIS A 173 -1.12 8.64 -18.54
C HIS A 173 -0.26 7.47 -18.08
N LEU A 174 -0.71 6.78 -17.03
CA LEU A 174 -0.05 5.58 -16.55
C LEU A 174 -0.26 4.44 -17.55
N GLY A 175 0.82 3.73 -17.85
CA GLY A 175 0.86 2.67 -18.84
C GLY A 175 0.69 1.28 -18.23
N GLN A 176 1.34 0.29 -18.83
CA GLN A 176 1.16 -1.12 -18.49
C GLN A 176 1.80 -1.50 -17.15
N PHE A 177 1.17 -2.45 -16.46
CA PHE A 177 1.78 -3.18 -15.36
C PHE A 177 2.89 -4.10 -15.87
N MET A 178 4.10 -3.91 -15.35
CA MET A 178 5.32 -4.59 -15.82
C MET A 178 5.64 -5.88 -15.05
N GLY A 179 4.70 -6.40 -14.27
CA GLY A 179 4.93 -7.55 -13.38
C GLY A 179 5.71 -7.17 -12.11
N TYR A 180 6.23 -8.19 -11.43
CA TYR A 180 6.91 -8.04 -10.13
C TYR A 180 8.39 -7.63 -10.24
N GLY A 181 9.00 -7.78 -11.43
CA GLY A 181 10.43 -7.51 -11.69
C GLY A 181 10.90 -6.13 -11.20
N PRO A 182 10.23 -5.01 -11.55
CA PRO A 182 10.64 -3.69 -11.08
C PRO A 182 10.61 -3.50 -9.56
N LEU A 183 9.75 -4.26 -8.84
CA LEU A 183 9.77 -4.26 -7.37
C LEU A 183 10.93 -5.09 -6.83
N LEU A 184 11.29 -6.21 -7.48
CA LEU A 184 12.51 -6.97 -7.12
C LEU A 184 13.77 -6.09 -7.22
N ASP A 185 13.85 -5.21 -8.22
CA ASP A 185 14.94 -4.23 -8.37
C ASP A 185 15.06 -3.27 -7.18
N LYS A 186 14.05 -3.20 -6.31
CA LYS A 186 14.07 -2.45 -5.04
C LYS A 186 14.23 -3.33 -3.82
N ILE A 187 13.66 -4.53 -3.82
CA ILE A 187 13.80 -5.52 -2.75
C ILE A 187 15.27 -5.95 -2.61
N LEU A 188 15.97 -6.21 -3.73
CA LEU A 188 17.35 -6.70 -3.68
C LEU A 188 18.32 -5.68 -3.04
N PRO A 189 18.37 -4.40 -3.47
CA PRO A 189 19.20 -3.40 -2.78
C PRO A 189 18.80 -3.16 -1.33
N PHE A 190 17.51 -3.28 -0.98
CA PHE A 190 17.06 -3.18 0.41
C PHE A 190 17.68 -4.27 1.28
N PHE A 191 17.73 -5.52 0.82
CA PHE A 191 18.33 -6.59 1.62
C PHE A 191 19.84 -6.41 1.82
N GLU A 192 20.54 -5.85 0.83
CA GLU A 192 21.97 -5.56 0.94
C GLU A 192 22.27 -4.37 1.86
N THR A 193 21.43 -3.34 1.84
CA THR A 193 21.72 -2.05 2.49
C THR A 193 20.94 -1.79 3.77
N GLY A 194 19.82 -2.48 3.97
CA GLY A 194 18.83 -2.17 5.00
C GLY A 194 18.07 -0.85 4.77
N VAL A 195 18.28 -0.16 3.64
CA VAL A 195 17.64 1.12 3.35
C VAL A 195 16.33 0.89 2.62
N SER A 196 15.22 1.19 3.30
CA SER A 196 13.87 1.02 2.75
C SER A 196 13.63 1.99 1.57
N PRO A 197 13.18 1.48 0.40
CA PRO A 197 12.86 2.33 -0.75
C PRO A 197 11.51 3.07 -0.59
N VAL A 198 10.68 2.64 0.36
CA VAL A 198 9.40 3.26 0.73
C VAL A 198 9.48 3.60 2.23
N ASP A 199 9.22 4.87 2.56
CA ASP A 199 9.20 5.36 3.95
C ASP A 199 7.99 4.75 4.69
N GLU A 200 8.20 4.28 5.92
CA GLU A 200 7.15 3.73 6.78
C GLU A 200 5.96 4.68 6.96
N LYS A 201 6.19 6.01 6.94
CA LYS A 201 5.15 7.03 7.03
C LYS A 201 4.20 6.97 5.83
N GLU A 202 4.70 6.60 4.65
CA GLU A 202 3.85 6.47 3.48
C GLU A 202 3.01 5.20 3.55
N THR A 203 3.59 4.06 3.95
CA THR A 203 2.84 2.82 4.20
C THR A 203 1.77 3.00 5.28
N LEU A 204 2.10 3.68 6.38
CA LEU A 204 1.14 3.99 7.45
C LEU A 204 0.02 4.92 6.96
N ALA A 205 0.33 5.91 6.12
CA ALA A 205 -0.68 6.78 5.53
C ALA A 205 -1.62 6.04 4.56
N ILE A 206 -1.11 5.02 3.83
CA ILE A 206 -1.91 4.12 3.01
C ILE A 206 -2.90 3.33 3.89
N CYS A 207 -2.44 2.72 4.99
CA CYS A 207 -3.32 2.01 5.92
C CYS A 207 -4.38 2.94 6.52
N ALA A 208 -3.99 4.15 6.96
CA ALA A 208 -4.91 5.14 7.49
C ALA A 208 -5.95 5.58 6.46
N PHE A 209 -5.55 5.74 5.19
CA PHE A 209 -6.46 6.04 4.10
C PHE A 209 -7.48 4.93 3.89
N ILE A 210 -7.05 3.67 3.88
CA ILE A 210 -7.94 2.54 3.67
C ILE A 210 -8.92 2.39 4.84
N ASP A 211 -8.44 2.49 6.09
CA ASP A 211 -9.31 2.44 7.28
C ASP A 211 -10.36 3.58 7.24
N ALA A 212 -9.96 4.80 6.89
CA ALA A 212 -10.87 5.94 6.75
C ALA A 212 -11.83 5.82 5.55
N ALA A 213 -11.40 5.21 4.45
CA ALA A 213 -12.22 4.98 3.26
C ALA A 213 -13.33 3.96 3.54
N GLU A 214 -13.01 2.91 4.30
CA GLU A 214 -13.99 1.95 4.80
C GLU A 214 -14.96 2.61 5.77
N GLU A 215 -14.48 3.41 6.73
CA GLU A 215 -15.34 4.17 7.64
C GLU A 215 -16.27 5.11 6.87
N SER A 216 -15.76 5.81 5.86
CA SER A 216 -16.56 6.70 4.99
C SER A 216 -17.69 5.92 4.31
N LYS A 217 -17.38 4.75 3.75
CA LYS A 217 -18.36 3.84 3.14
C LYS A 217 -19.44 3.42 4.16
N LEU A 218 -19.05 2.96 5.34
CA LEU A 218 -19.98 2.54 6.39
C LEU A 218 -20.87 3.69 6.88
N ASN A 219 -20.37 4.92 6.84
CA ASN A 219 -21.08 6.13 7.24
C ASN A 219 -21.87 6.80 6.11
N GLY A 220 -22.22 6.07 5.05
CA GLY A 220 -23.04 6.56 3.94
C GLY A 220 -22.31 7.58 3.05
N GLY A 221 -20.99 7.43 2.90
CA GLY A 221 -20.15 8.27 2.06
C GLY A 221 -19.86 9.66 2.63
N LYS A 222 -19.90 9.82 3.95
CA LYS A 222 -19.44 11.06 4.61
C LYS A 222 -17.92 11.18 4.53
N THR A 223 -17.41 12.40 4.43
CA THR A 223 -15.96 12.64 4.51
C THR A 223 -15.44 12.21 5.88
N VAL A 224 -14.37 11.43 5.90
CA VAL A 224 -13.69 10.96 7.12
C VAL A 224 -12.25 11.48 7.12
N LEU A 225 -11.79 11.96 8.28
CA LEU A 225 -10.40 12.36 8.49
C LEU A 225 -9.55 11.12 8.73
N LEU A 226 -8.34 11.09 8.15
CA LEU A 226 -7.39 10.02 8.44
C LEU A 226 -6.91 10.17 9.90
N GLN A 227 -7.17 9.16 10.72
CA GLN A 227 -6.67 9.10 12.10
C GLN A 227 -5.18 8.76 12.09
N LYS A 228 -4.38 9.41 12.94
CA LYS A 228 -2.94 9.21 13.09
C LYS A 228 -2.63 8.52 14.42
#